data_AF-A0A178TN28-F1
#
_entry.id   AF-A0A178TN28-F1
#
_cell.length_a   1.000
_cell.length_b   1.000
_cell.length_c   1.000
_cell.angle_alpha   90.00
_cell.angle_beta   90.00
_cell.angle_gamma   90.00
#
_symmetry.space_group_name_H-M   'P 1'
#
loop_
_entity.id
_entity.type
_entity.pdbx_description
1 polymer ?
#
loop_
_entity_poly.entity_id
_entity_poly.type
_entity_poly.pdbx_seq_one_letter_code
_entity_poly.pdbx_strand_id
1 'polypeptide(L)'
;MMTKTIEMKVTAHDLRSTFGDVVDYVVTETASLVEGWTHYDVIAHYRNIDGVEVWELDLEHRELAGETECVADVYIQFYGMDDDTPDNAIVADATIEIKEDVVC
;
A
#
# COMPACT_ATOMS: atom_id res chain seq x y z
N MET A 1 -12.27 -0.69 -18.06
CA MET A 1 -11.34 -0.90 -16.94
C MET A 1 -12.16 -1.45 -15.80
N MET A 2 -11.96 -2.72 -15.46
CA MET A 2 -12.49 -3.24 -14.19
C MET A 2 -11.39 -2.99 -13.16
N THR A 3 -11.78 -2.50 -11.99
CA THR A 3 -10.87 -2.36 -10.86
C THR A 3 -11.20 -3.43 -9.84
N LYS A 4 -10.20 -4.21 -9.46
CA LYS A 4 -10.30 -5.15 -8.34
C LYS A 4 -9.75 -4.45 -7.11
N THR A 5 -10.61 -4.25 -6.11
CA THR A 5 -10.22 -3.66 -4.84
C THR A 5 -9.87 -4.73 -3.82
N ILE A 6 -8.72 -4.60 -3.17
CA ILE A 6 -8.32 -5.40 -2.01
C ILE A 6 -8.21 -4.48 -0.80
N GLU A 7 -8.87 -4.85 0.30
CA GLU A 7 -8.71 -4.18 1.58
C GLU A 7 -7.75 -4.98 2.46
N MET A 8 -6.81 -4.28 3.10
CA MET A 8 -5.80 -4.84 3.99
C MET A 8 -5.83 -4.10 5.31
N LYS A 9 -5.78 -4.85 6.42
CA LYS A 9 -5.68 -4.29 7.77
C LYS A 9 -4.30 -4.62 8.33
N VAL A 10 -3.63 -3.63 8.86
CA VAL A 10 -2.29 -3.76 9.46
C VAL A 10 -2.43 -3.66 10.96
N THR A 11 -1.94 -4.67 11.67
CA THR A 11 -1.92 -4.67 13.13
C THR A 11 -0.61 -4.07 13.68
N ALA A 12 -0.63 -3.65 14.94
CA ALA A 12 0.59 -3.20 15.62
C ALA A 12 1.68 -4.29 15.63
N HIS A 13 1.28 -5.56 15.74
CA HIS A 13 2.20 -6.70 15.65
C HIS A 13 2.90 -6.79 14.29
N ASP A 14 2.18 -6.55 13.20
CA ASP A 14 2.72 -6.58 11.84
C ASP A 14 3.82 -5.54 11.66
N LEU A 15 3.63 -4.33 12.19
CA LEU A 15 4.64 -3.26 12.10
C LEU A 15 5.84 -3.48 13.01
N ARG A 16 5.63 -4.00 14.22
CA ARG A 16 6.70 -4.34 15.18
C ARG A 16 7.60 -5.45 14.67
N SER A 17 7.03 -6.41 13.94
CA SER A 17 7.74 -7.62 13.49
C SER A 17 8.54 -7.44 12.20
N THR A 18 8.18 -6.45 11.37
CA THR A 18 8.67 -6.39 9.99
C THR A 18 9.70 -5.26 9.77
N PHE A 19 9.36 -3.97 9.89
CA PHE A 19 10.30 -2.88 9.53
C PHE A 19 10.14 -1.54 10.26
N GLY A 20 9.15 -1.36 11.14
CA GLY A 20 8.88 -0.06 11.77
C GLY A 20 8.34 1.03 10.82
N ASP A 21 8.15 0.70 9.53
CA ASP A 21 7.51 1.55 8.53
C ASP A 21 6.29 0.82 7.92
N VAL A 22 5.14 1.51 7.91
CA VAL A 22 3.88 0.99 7.39
C VAL A 22 3.85 0.91 5.87
N VAL A 23 4.55 1.83 5.18
CA VAL A 23 4.62 1.83 3.71
C VAL A 23 5.35 0.58 3.24
N ASP A 24 6.51 0.27 3.84
CA ASP A 24 7.30 -0.90 3.47
C ASP A 24 6.54 -2.21 3.70
N TYR A 25 5.82 -2.32 4.81
CA TYR A 25 4.96 -3.49 5.09
C TYR A 25 3.87 -3.64 4.02
N VAL A 26 3.09 -2.58 3.78
CA VAL A 26 1.97 -2.63 2.83
C VAL A 26 2.46 -2.91 1.41
N VAL A 27 3.57 -2.30 0.98
CA VAL A 27 4.17 -2.59 -0.34
C VAL A 27 4.59 -4.05 -0.44
N THR A 28 5.23 -4.60 0.58
CA THR A 28 5.70 -6.01 0.59
C THR A 28 4.52 -6.99 0.51
N GLU A 29 3.44 -6.74 1.23
CA GLU A 29 2.25 -7.59 1.17
C GLU A 29 1.53 -7.42 -0.18
N THR A 30 1.38 -6.19 -0.67
CA THR A 30 0.73 -5.89 -1.96
C THR A 30 1.48 -6.51 -3.12
N ALA A 31 2.82 -6.53 -3.05
CA ALA A 31 3.70 -7.15 -4.04
C ALA A 31 3.40 -8.62 -4.31
N SER A 32 2.89 -9.33 -3.30
CA SER A 32 2.53 -10.74 -3.41
C SER A 32 1.14 -10.95 -4.04
N LEU A 33 0.36 -9.87 -4.18
CA LEU A 33 -1.05 -9.89 -4.62
C LEU A 33 -1.25 -9.30 -6.02
N VAL A 34 -0.35 -8.42 -6.47
CA VAL A 34 -0.43 -7.75 -7.77
C VAL A 34 0.59 -8.39 -8.73
N GLU A 35 0.10 -9.07 -9.77
CA GLU A 35 0.99 -9.67 -10.76
C GLU A 35 1.65 -8.60 -11.64
N GLY A 36 2.93 -8.78 -11.95
CA GLY A 36 3.64 -7.93 -12.91
C GLY A 36 4.14 -6.59 -12.36
N TRP A 37 3.87 -6.20 -11.12
CA TRP A 37 4.50 -5.00 -10.57
C TRP A 37 6.03 -5.16 -10.47
N THR A 38 6.77 -4.07 -10.60
CA THR A 38 8.25 -4.06 -10.58
C THR A 38 8.84 -2.90 -9.78
N HIS A 39 8.07 -1.84 -9.62
CA HIS A 39 8.47 -0.64 -8.89
C HIS A 39 7.25 -0.04 -8.18
N TYR A 40 7.50 0.80 -7.18
CA TYR A 40 6.47 1.68 -6.65
C TYR A 40 7.01 3.11 -6.58
N ASP A 41 6.17 4.08 -6.91
CA ASP A 41 6.44 5.50 -6.68
C ASP A 41 5.53 5.99 -5.55
N VAL A 42 6.13 6.68 -4.57
CA VAL A 42 5.36 7.36 -3.53
C VAL A 42 4.85 8.68 -4.11
N ILE A 43 3.55 8.79 -4.32
CA ILE A 43 2.93 10.06 -4.69
C ILE A 43 2.87 10.90 -3.42
N ALA A 44 3.65 11.98 -3.39
CA ALA A 44 3.78 12.82 -2.20
C ALA A 44 2.45 13.53 -1.84
N HIS A 45 1.63 12.86 -1.05
CA HIS A 45 0.43 13.39 -0.43
C HIS A 45 0.44 13.15 1.07
N TYR A 46 1.44 13.69 1.77
CA TYR A 46 1.42 13.74 3.23
C TYR A 46 0.32 14.71 3.69
N ARG A 47 -0.91 14.22 3.80
CA ARG A 47 -2.04 14.94 4.38
C ARG A 47 -2.31 14.31 5.74
N ASN A 48 -1.79 14.92 6.79
CA ASN A 48 -2.31 14.64 8.13
C ASN A 48 -3.73 15.21 8.18
N ILE A 49 -4.73 14.33 8.23
CA ILE A 49 -6.15 14.70 8.38
C ILE A 49 -6.58 14.22 9.76
N ASP A 50 -6.85 15.15 10.67
CA ASP A 50 -7.31 14.85 12.03
C ASP A 50 -6.44 13.84 12.80
N GLY A 51 -5.11 13.85 12.58
CA GLY A 51 -4.17 12.93 13.23
C GLY A 51 -3.92 11.62 12.47
N VAL A 52 -4.59 11.42 11.32
CA VAL A 52 -4.37 10.26 10.44
C VAL A 52 -3.35 10.63 9.37
N GLU A 53 -2.27 9.86 9.28
CA GLU A 53 -1.27 9.98 8.22
C GLU A 53 -1.70 9.15 7.01
N VAL A 54 -1.67 9.75 5.82
CA VAL A 54 -2.13 9.11 4.60
C VAL A 54 -1.01 9.07 3.56
N TRP A 55 -0.84 7.93 2.90
CA TRP A 55 0.02 7.76 1.73
C TRP A 55 -0.78 7.27 0.54
N GLU A 56 -0.34 7.69 -0.64
CA GLU A 56 -0.82 7.23 -1.94
C GLU A 56 0.41 6.77 -2.73
N LEU A 57 0.36 5.55 -3.25
CA LEU A 57 1.45 4.92 -4.00
C LEU A 57 0.92 4.41 -5.33
N ASP A 58 1.74 4.56 -6.37
CA ASP A 58 1.50 3.90 -7.65
C ASP A 58 2.42 2.68 -7.73
N LEU A 59 1.84 1.49 -7.90
CA LEU A 59 2.59 0.30 -8.30
C LEU A 59 2.69 0.27 -9.82
N GLU A 60 3.91 0.16 -10.31
CA GLU A 60 4.23 0.26 -11.73
C GLU A 60 4.89 -1.00 -12.28
N HIS A 61 4.50 -1.34 -13.49
CA HIS A 61 5.27 -2.18 -14.39
C HIS A 61 6.21 -1.29 -15.20
N ARG A 62 7.52 -1.39 -14.96
CA ARG A 62 8.57 -0.69 -15.70
C ARG A 62 9.35 -1.70 -16.51
N GLU A 63 9.15 -1.70 -17.82
CA GLU A 63 10.03 -2.44 -18.72
C GLU A 63 11.32 -1.65 -19.01
N LEU A 64 12.41 -2.37 -19.31
CA LEU A 64 13.69 -1.77 -19.71
C LEU A 64 13.58 -0.89 -20.98
N ALA A 65 12.49 -1.02 -21.75
CA ALA A 65 12.22 -0.25 -22.96
C ALA A 65 11.63 1.16 -22.71
N GLY A 66 11.45 1.56 -21.45
CA GLY A 66 10.92 2.89 -21.10
C GLY A 66 9.39 3.00 -21.14
N GLU A 67 8.70 1.86 -21.22
CA GLU A 67 7.26 1.78 -21.01
C GLU A 67 7.00 1.59 -19.52
N THR A 68 6.29 2.56 -18.93
CA THR A 68 5.82 2.54 -17.55
C THR A 68 4.31 2.47 -17.57
N GLU A 69 3.76 1.43 -16.97
CA GLU A 69 2.32 1.25 -16.80
C GLU A 69 2.00 1.16 -15.30
N CYS A 70 1.04 1.97 -14.84
CA CYS A 70 0.54 1.83 -13.48
C CYS A 70 -0.44 0.64 -13.43
N VAL A 71 -0.13 -0.35 -12.58
CA VAL A 71 -0.87 -1.60 -12.44
C VAL A 71 -1.76 -1.62 -11.20
N ALA A 72 -1.46 -0.81 -10.19
CA ALA A 72 -2.31 -0.64 -9.03
C ALA A 72 -2.07 0.68 -8.31
N ASP A 73 -3.12 1.25 -7.75
CA ASP A 73 -3.04 2.39 -6.82
C ASP A 73 -3.17 1.84 -5.38
N VAL A 74 -2.33 2.32 -4.46
CA VAL A 74 -2.34 1.89 -3.04
C VAL A 74 -2.55 3.09 -2.14
N TYR A 75 -3.61 3.04 -1.34
CA TYR A 75 -3.97 4.06 -0.37
C TYR A 75 -3.77 3.53 1.04
N ILE A 76 -2.95 4.17 1.85
CA ILE A 76 -2.65 3.77 3.23
C ILE A 76 -3.14 4.86 4.17
N GLN A 77 -3.92 4.48 5.18
CA GLN A 77 -4.34 5.34 6.29
C GLN A 77 -3.76 4.80 7.59
N PHE A 78 -2.79 5.50 8.18
CA PHE A 78 -2.16 5.15 9.45
C PHE A 78 -2.73 5.97 10.59
N TYR A 79 -3.19 5.28 11.63
CA TYR A 79 -3.82 5.84 12.81
C TYR A 79 -2.83 6.13 13.94
N GLY A 80 -1.56 5.73 13.77
CA GLY A 80 -0.53 5.82 14.79
C GLY A 80 -0.42 4.57 15.64
N MET A 81 0.76 4.39 16.23
CA MET A 81 1.03 3.39 17.26
C MET A 81 2.06 3.94 18.26
N ASP A 82 1.97 3.47 19.49
CA ASP A 82 2.94 3.71 20.55
C ASP A 82 3.39 2.38 21.19
N ASP A 83 4.25 2.47 22.21
CA ASP A 83 4.78 1.31 22.91
C ASP A 83 3.68 0.53 23.67
N ASP A 84 2.62 1.21 24.12
CA ASP A 84 1.51 0.62 24.88
C ASP A 84 0.41 0.05 23.97
N THR A 85 0.48 0.30 22.66
CA THR A 85 -0.50 -0.17 21.68
C THR A 85 -0.55 -1.70 21.68
N PRO A 86 -1.74 -2.32 21.88
CA PRO A 86 -1.86 -3.77 21.85
C PRO A 86 -1.51 -4.36 20.48
N ASP A 87 -0.81 -5.49 20.47
CA ASP A 87 -0.36 -6.16 19.24
C ASP A 87 -1.49 -6.44 18.23
N ASN A 88 -2.72 -6.68 18.70
CA ASN A 88 -3.88 -6.94 17.86
C ASN A 88 -4.67 -5.69 17.45
N ALA A 89 -4.24 -4.50 17.86
CA ALA A 89 -4.87 -3.25 17.46
C ALA A 89 -4.58 -2.99 15.97
N ILE A 90 -5.60 -2.59 15.22
CA ILE A 90 -5.42 -2.12 13.84
C ILE A 90 -4.83 -0.71 13.91
N VAL A 91 -3.67 -0.54 13.26
CA VAL A 91 -2.91 0.71 13.25
C VAL A 91 -2.85 1.34 11.86
N ALA A 92 -3.17 0.58 10.81
CA ALA A 92 -3.43 1.13 9.50
C ALA A 92 -4.47 0.30 8.73
N ASP A 93 -5.18 0.97 7.84
CA ASP A 93 -5.96 0.36 6.77
C ASP A 93 -5.32 0.72 5.43
N ALA A 94 -5.20 -0.26 4.53
CA ALA A 94 -4.73 -0.07 3.17
C ALA A 94 -5.77 -0.54 2.15
N THR A 95 -5.98 0.24 1.11
CA THR A 95 -6.84 -0.09 -0.04
C THR A 95 -5.97 -0.16 -1.29
N ILE A 96 -6.03 -1.30 -1.98
CA ILE A 96 -5.27 -1.55 -3.22
C ILE A 96 -6.27 -1.64 -4.36
N GLU A 97 -6.17 -0.77 -5.34
CA GLU A 97 -7.00 -0.75 -6.54
C GLU A 97 -6.20 -1.27 -7.73
N ILE A 98 -6.39 -2.55 -8.06
CA ILE A 98 -5.69 -3.19 -9.18
C ILE A 98 -6.40 -2.80 -10.48
N LYS A 99 -5.61 -2.23 -11.40
CA LYS A 99 -6.04 -1.86 -12.75
C LYS A 99 -6.04 -3.11 -13.62
N GLU A 100 -7.19 -3.79 -13.72
CA GLU A 100 -7.32 -4.91 -14.65
C GLU A 100 -7.65 -4.37 -16.05
N ASP A 101 -6.69 -4.51 -16.96
CA ASP A 101 -6.99 -4.49 -18.38
C ASP A 101 -7.73 -5.78 -18.74
N VAL A 102 -8.87 -5.65 -19.41
CA VAL A 102 -9.57 -6.81 -19.98
C VAL A 102 -8.72 -7.29 -21.15
N VAL A 103 -7.78 -8.18 -20.86
CA VAL A 103 -7.04 -8.92 -21.88
C VAL A 103 -8.01 -9.94 -22.49
N CYS A 104 -8.63 -9.58 -23.63
CA CYS A 104 -9.40 -10.48 -24.48
C CYS A 104 -8.49 -11.27 -25.42
#